data_AF-G2DD25-F1
#
_entry.id   AF-G2DD25-F1
#
_cell.length_a   1.000
_cell.length_b   1.000
_cell.length_c   1.000
_cell.angle_alpha   90.00
_cell.angle_beta   90.00
_cell.angle_gamma   90.00
#
_symmetry.space_group_name_H-M   'P 1'
#
loop_
_entity.id
_entity.type
_entity.pdbx_description
1 polymer ?
#
loop_
_entity_poly.entity_id
_entity_poly.type
_entity_poly.pdbx_seq_one_letter_code
_entity_poly.pdbx_strand_id
1 'polypeptide(L)'
;MPLLKIQTNQPIEPDQRKSLLRKASAEVAALLGKPERFVMVSLEQNPEMLFAGSDAPLAYLELKSIGLPGERTQESPMPSVT
;
A
#
# COMPACT_ATOMS: atom_id res chain seq x y z
N MET A 1 15.72 -3.00 0.16
CA MET A 1 14.70 -3.69 0.97
C MET A 1 13.51 -2.76 1.13
N PRO A 2 12.54 -2.77 0.19
CA PRO A 2 11.31 -1.99 0.31
C PRO A 2 10.35 -2.56 1.35
N LEU A 3 9.68 -1.68 2.08
CA LEU A 3 8.55 -1.98 2.96
C LEU A 3 7.37 -1.08 2.56
N LEU A 4 6.25 -1.70 2.19
CA LEU A 4 4.96 -1.02 2.06
C LEU A 4 4.09 -1.37 3.27
N LYS A 5 3.70 -0.36 4.04
CA LYS A 5 2.67 -0.50 5.08
C LYS A 5 1.35 0.03 4.54
N ILE A 6 0.27 -0.73 4.77
CA ILE A 6 -1.09 -0.36 4.42
C ILE A 6 -1.91 -0.40 5.71
N GLN A 7 -2.53 0.72 6.06
CA GLN A 7 -3.53 0.82 7.12
C GLN A 7 -4.86 1.26 6.52
N THR A 8 -5.97 0.67 6.95
CA THR A 8 -7.31 1.07 6.49
C THR A 8 -8.35 0.93 7.61
N ASN A 9 -9.37 1.79 7.58
CA ASN A 9 -10.52 1.68 8.48
C ASN A 9 -11.54 0.62 8.05
N GLN A 10 -11.38 0.04 6.86
CA GLN A 10 -12.31 -0.95 6.35
C GLN A 10 -11.94 -2.37 6.84
N PRO A 11 -12.95 -3.18 7.21
CA PRO A 11 -12.72 -4.61 7.37
C PRO A 11 -12.35 -5.22 6.02
N ILE A 12 -11.41 -6.16 6.04
CA ILE A 12 -10.99 -6.90 4.85
C ILE A 12 -11.22 -8.38 5.09
N GLU A 13 -11.97 -8.99 4.17
CA GLU A 13 -12.26 -10.42 4.19
C GLU A 13 -10.97 -11.25 4.07
N PRO A 14 -10.85 -12.38 4.79
CA PRO A 14 -9.62 -13.18 4.83
C PRO A 14 -9.05 -13.54 3.44
N ASP A 15 -9.92 -13.88 2.49
CA ASP A 15 -9.52 -14.25 1.12
C ASP A 15 -9.00 -13.05 0.33
N GLN A 16 -9.55 -11.86 0.57
CA GLN A 16 -9.11 -10.63 -0.07
C GLN A 16 -7.77 -10.15 0.49
N ARG A 17 -7.47 -10.38 1.78
CA ARG A 17 -6.19 -9.99 2.42
C ARG A 17 -4.98 -10.57 1.68
N LYS A 18 -4.99 -11.87 1.40
CA LYS A 18 -3.87 -12.55 0.71
C LYS A 18 -3.71 -12.05 -0.72
N SER A 19 -4.81 -11.83 -1.43
CA SER A 19 -4.78 -11.29 -2.79
C SER A 19 -4.20 -9.88 -2.83
N LEU A 20 -4.63 -9.01 -1.91
CA LEU A 20 -4.13 -7.65 -1.78
C LEU A 20 -2.62 -7.62 -1.49
N LEU A 21 -2.16 -8.40 -0.50
CA LEU A 21 -0.74 -8.46 -0.15
C LEU A 21 0.15 -8.93 -1.30
N ARG A 22 -0.29 -9.96 -2.06
CA ARG A 22 0.44 -10.47 -3.23
C ARG A 22 0.51 -9.43 -4.34
N LYS A 23 -0.61 -8.78 -4.66
CA LYS A 23 -0.65 -7.71 -5.67
C LYS A 23 0.26 -6.56 -5.27
N ALA A 24 0.13 -6.07 -4.05
CA ALA A 24 0.94 -4.97 -3.54
C ALA A 24 2.45 -5.28 -3.56
N SER A 25 2.83 -6.53 -3.25
CA SER A 25 4.23 -6.98 -3.31
C SER A 25 4.80 -6.90 -4.74
N ALA A 26 4.07 -7.44 -5.71
CA ALA A 26 4.44 -7.39 -7.12
C ALA A 26 4.51 -5.94 -7.66
N GLU A 27 3.52 -5.11 -7.32
CA GLU A 27 3.47 -3.69 -7.73
C GLU A 27 4.65 -2.89 -7.17
N VAL A 28 4.99 -3.07 -5.89
CA VAL A 28 6.14 -2.36 -5.28
C VAL A 28 7.46 -2.82 -5.91
N ALA A 29 7.59 -4.11 -6.23
CA ALA A 29 8.75 -4.64 -6.94
C ALA A 29 8.92 -3.99 -8.33
N ALA A 30 7.82 -3.91 -9.07
CA ALA A 30 7.76 -3.28 -10.40
C ALA A 30 8.07 -1.78 -10.33
N LEU A 31 7.38 -1.05 -9.44
CA LEU A 31 7.55 0.39 -9.24
C LEU A 31 8.99 0.77 -8.90
N LEU A 32 9.66 -0.02 -8.06
CA LEU A 32 11.01 0.27 -7.61
C LEU A 32 12.10 -0.37 -8.47
N GLY A 33 11.74 -1.21 -9.45
CA GLY A 33 12.69 -1.99 -10.24
C GLY A 33 13.57 -2.91 -9.38
N LYS A 34 13.06 -3.37 -8.24
CA LYS A 34 13.80 -4.23 -7.30
C LYS A 34 13.17 -5.64 -7.30
N PRO A 35 13.96 -6.72 -7.16
CA PRO A 35 13.40 -8.07 -7.08
C PRO A 35 12.38 -8.20 -5.94
N GLU A 36 11.23 -8.82 -6.22
CA GLU A 36 10.12 -8.97 -5.26
C GLU A 36 10.54 -9.70 -3.98
N ARG A 37 11.51 -10.61 -4.05
CA ARG A 37 12.10 -11.28 -2.88
C ARG A 37 12.66 -10.34 -1.80
N PHE A 38 12.87 -9.06 -2.11
CA PHE A 38 13.33 -8.04 -1.17
C PHE A 38 12.22 -7.12 -0.67
N VAL A 39 10.98 -7.29 -1.14
CA VAL A 39 9.81 -6.49 -0.81
C VAL A 39 9.10 -7.11 0.38
N MET A 40 8.74 -6.25 1.34
CA MET A 40 7.87 -6.58 2.44
C MET A 40 6.59 -5.76 2.32
N VAL A 41 5.44 -6.38 2.57
CA VAL A 41 4.15 -5.70 2.64
C VAL A 41 3.45 -6.07 3.94
N SER A 42 2.93 -5.08 4.65
CA SER A 42 2.10 -5.29 5.83
C SER A 42 0.74 -4.63 5.65
N LEU A 43 -0.32 -5.32 6.10
CA LEU A 43 -1.68 -4.82 6.09
C LEU A 43 -2.23 -4.85 7.52
N GLU A 44 -2.77 -3.72 7.96
CA GLU A 44 -3.36 -3.55 9.28
C GLU A 44 -4.73 -2.88 9.15
N GLN A 45 -5.72 -3.43 9.85
CA GLN A 45 -7.02 -2.80 9.99
C GLN A 45 -6.97 -1.89 11.22
N ASN A 46 -7.33 -0.62 11.05
CA ASN A 46 -7.47 0.35 12.13
C ASN A 46 -8.81 1.10 11.97
N PRO A 47 -9.87 0.76 12.72
CA PRO A 47 -11.15 1.46 12.62
C PRO A 47 -11.11 2.91 13.11
N GLU A 48 -10.08 3.30 13.87
CA GLU A 48 -9.91 4.63 14.46
C GLU A 48 -9.12 5.55 13.51
N MET A 49 -9.64 5.79 12.31
CA MET A 49 -9.04 6.72 11.35
C MET A 49 -10.04 7.79 10.89
N LEU A 50 -9.58 9.04 10.85
CA LEU A 50 -10.29 10.17 10.26
C LEU A 50 -9.40 10.84 9.21
N PHE A 51 -10.00 11.22 8.09
CA PHE A 51 -9.38 12.09 7.09
C PHE A 51 -10.33 13.22 6.73
N ALA A 52 -9.83 14.45 6.74
CA ALA A 52 -10.64 15.66 6.53
C ALA A 52 -11.90 15.74 7.44
N GLY A 53 -11.81 15.20 8.65
CA GLY A 53 -12.91 15.20 9.63
C GLY A 53 -13.97 14.12 9.38
N SER A 54 -13.76 13.16 8.46
CA SER A 54 -14.68 12.07 8.16
C SER A 54 -14.03 10.70 8.38
N ASP A 55 -14.83 9.73 8.79
CA ASP A 55 -14.54 8.30 8.94
C ASP A 55 -14.97 7.48 7.71
N ALA A 56 -15.25 8.14 6.58
CA ALA A 56 -15.51 7.46 5.31
C ALA A 56 -14.38 6.46 4.95
N PRO A 57 -14.64 5.46 4.09
CA PRO A 57 -13.64 4.47 3.71
C PRO A 57 -12.32 5.11 3.25
N LEU A 58 -11.23 4.77 3.94
CA LEU A 58 -9.92 5.37 3.70
C LEU A 58 -8.78 4.37 3.95
N ALA A 59 -7.62 4.67 3.38
CA ALA A 59 -6.38 3.97 3.65
C ALA A 59 -5.18 4.91 3.71
N TYR A 60 -4.22 4.60 4.58
CA TYR A 60 -2.91 5.22 4.68
C TYR A 60 -1.84 4.24 4.19
N LEU A 61 -0.99 4.70 3.26
CA LEU A 61 0.08 3.90 2.68
C LEU A 61 1.43 4.57 2.95
N GLU A 62 2.38 3.79 3.47
CA GLU A 62 3.75 4.24 3.71
C GLU A 62 4.74 3.32 2.99
N LEU A 63 5.49 3.87 2.03
CA LEU A 63 6.55 3.15 1.31
C LEU A 63 7.93 3.61 1.79
N LYS A 64 8.67 2.71 2.44
CA LYS A 64 10.05 2.94 2.90
C LYS A 64 11.01 2.05 2.12
N SER A 65 12.12 2.60 1.62
CA SER A 65 13.22 1.78 1.08
C SER A 65 14.55 2.51 1.24
N ILE A 66 15.61 1.74 1.49
CA ILE A 66 16.98 2.24 1.46
C ILE A 66 17.32 2.66 0.03
N GLY A 67 17.82 3.89 -0.13
CA GLY A 67 18.21 4.46 -1.42
C GLY A 67 17.03 4.75 -2.35
N LEU A 68 15.86 5.14 -1.80
CA LEU A 68 14.85 5.79 -2.64
C LEU A 68 15.43 7.11 -3.15
N PRO A 69 15.55 7.33 -4.46
CA PRO A 69 15.81 8.66 -4.96
C PRO A 69 14.63 9.54 -4.52
N GLY A 70 14.91 10.68 -3.88
CA GLY A 70 13.89 11.58 -3.33
C GLY A 70 12.90 12.16 -4.37
N GLU A 71 13.12 11.88 -5.66
CA GLU A 71 12.38 12.44 -6.80
C GLU A 71 11.70 11.39 -7.70
N ARG A 72 11.36 10.20 -7.19
CA ARG A 72 10.45 9.28 -7.91
C ARG A 72 9.10 9.18 -7.22
N THR A 73 8.40 10.30 -7.11
CA THR A 73 6.94 10.31 -6.95
C THR A 73 6.35 10.20 -8.35
N GLN A 74 6.32 8.98 -8.93
CA GLN A 74 5.48 8.78 -10.10
C GLN A 74 4.03 8.79 -9.60
N GLU A 75 3.26 9.80 -10.02
CA GLU A 75 1.80 9.73 -9.99
C GLU A 75 1.39 8.51 -10.82
N SER A 76 1.19 7.38 -10.15
CA SER A 76 0.49 6.26 -10.77
C SER A 76 -0.98 6.66 -10.86
N PRO A 77 -1.60 6.68 -12.04
CA PRO A 77 -3.01 7.03 -12.16
C PRO A 77 -3.82 6.03 -11.34
N MET A 78 -4.51 6.53 -10.32
CA MET A 78 -5.46 5.71 -9.57
C MET A 78 -6.45 5.08 -10.56
N PRO A 79 -6.72 3.77 -10.49
CA PRO A 79 -7.72 3.16 -11.35
C PRO A 79 -9.06 3.80 -11.05
N SER A 80 -9.68 4.43 -12.05
CA SER A 80 -11.03 4.97 -11.96
C SER A 80 -11.97 3.84 -11.57
N VAL A 81 -12.46 3.87 -10.33
CA VAL A 81 -13.54 3.00 -9.88
C VAL A 81 -14.82 3.56 -10.51
N THR A 82 -15.34 2.85 -11.52
CA THR A 82 -16.72 2.99 -11.98
C THR A 82 -17.62 2.13 -11.09
#